data_AF-A0A932TGV8-F1
#
_entry.id   AF-A0A932TGV8-F1
#
_cell.length_a   1.000
_cell.length_b   1.000
_cell.length_c   1.000
_cell.angle_alpha   90.00
_cell.angle_beta   90.00
_cell.angle_gamma   90.00
#
_symmetry.space_group_name_H-M   'P 1'
#
loop_
_entity.id
_entity.type
_entity.pdbx_description
1 polymer ?
#
loop_
_entity_poly.entity_id
_entity_poly.type
_entity_poly.pdbx_seq_one_letter_code
_entity_poly.pdbx_strand_id
1 'polypeptide(L)'
;MKSAPAKPPRQTVLTEELQRMILAAAGRLPTTIPLKQRHVKIADALNVARKLVAQVLLEQQRQTAREVTLPEELQEAIRADYQRMVMANERPLEGRHRLLARQYNLTQTQLQTVLRPLHVSLPSPHSLTREQRFTIEKGYLARRGSGGSRLETIRALARELGLHEWQVARYIDMIHEDPRRLENVPDCSEEQAERIRTEYRRYLESPAPPEGPLHPAIGEKVGVHPKQVHKVLLTYRHYLRGAGG
;
A
#
# COMPACT_ATOMS: atom_id res chain seq x y z
N MET A 1 -8.07 -6.88 -56.88
CA MET A 1 -8.03 -6.71 -55.41
C MET A 1 -7.10 -5.54 -55.10
N LYS A 2 -7.61 -4.42 -54.58
CA LYS A 2 -6.78 -3.25 -54.22
C LYS A 2 -6.02 -3.59 -52.94
N SER A 3 -4.68 -3.67 -53.00
CA SER A 3 -3.85 -3.83 -51.82
C SER A 3 -4.00 -2.60 -50.93
N ALA A 4 -4.26 -2.81 -49.64
CA ALA A 4 -4.24 -1.73 -48.66
C ALA A 4 -2.82 -1.13 -48.63
N PRO A 5 -2.66 0.21 -48.59
CA PRO A 5 -1.35 0.82 -48.56
C PRO A 5 -0.57 0.35 -47.32
N ALA A 6 0.68 -0.05 -47.53
CA ALA A 6 1.58 -0.46 -46.46
C ALA A 6 1.72 0.70 -45.47
N LYS A 7 1.41 0.45 -44.18
CA LYS A 7 1.57 1.48 -43.14
C LYS A 7 3.03 1.95 -43.13
N PRO A 8 3.28 3.27 -43.07
CA PRO A 8 4.63 3.79 -42.97
C PRO A 8 5.34 3.21 -41.75
N PRO A 9 6.69 3.12 -41.77
CA PRO A 9 7.46 2.60 -40.66
C PRO A 9 7.13 3.40 -39.38
N ARG A 10 6.98 2.68 -38.25
CA ARG A 10 6.63 3.30 -36.97
C ARG A 10 7.70 4.31 -36.57
N GLN A 11 7.28 5.50 -36.15
CA GLN A 11 8.21 6.49 -35.62
C GLN A 11 8.78 6.03 -34.27
N THR A 12 10.11 6.07 -34.17
CA THR A 12 10.89 5.64 -32.99
C THR A 12 11.65 6.78 -32.31
N VAL A 13 11.70 7.96 -32.94
CA VAL A 13 12.37 9.16 -32.41
C VAL A 13 11.32 10.13 -31.87
N LEU A 14 11.55 10.65 -30.66
CA LEU A 14 10.69 11.67 -30.06
C LEU A 14 11.06 13.05 -30.59
N THR A 15 10.18 13.66 -31.39
CA THR A 15 10.27 15.07 -31.78
C THR A 15 9.29 15.92 -30.98
N GLU A 16 9.52 17.24 -30.92
CA GLU A 16 8.59 18.16 -30.22
C GLU A 16 7.18 18.18 -30.84
N GLU A 17 7.10 18.01 -32.15
CA GLU A 17 5.83 17.89 -32.86
C GLU A 17 5.10 16.61 -32.46
N LEU A 18 5.82 15.48 -32.42
CA LEU A 18 5.27 14.20 -32.01
C LEU A 18 4.83 14.22 -30.54
N GLN A 19 5.58 14.90 -29.67
CA GLN A 19 5.21 15.12 -28.28
C GLN A 19 3.87 15.87 -28.17
N ARG A 20 3.71 16.98 -28.91
CA ARG A 20 2.44 17.73 -28.96
C ARG A 20 1.28 16.88 -29.48
N MET A 21 1.50 16.08 -30.52
CA MET A 21 0.48 15.17 -31.05
C MET A 21 0.06 14.10 -30.04
N ILE A 22 1.02 13.51 -29.31
CA ILE A 22 0.75 12.52 -28.25
C ILE A 22 -0.09 13.15 -27.13
N LEU A 23 0.27 14.35 -26.68
CA LEU A 23 -0.47 15.06 -25.63
C LEU A 23 -1.89 15.43 -26.06
N ALA A 24 -2.06 15.93 -27.29
CA ALA A 24 -3.38 16.24 -27.85
C ALA A 24 -4.24 14.98 -27.99
N ALA A 25 -3.67 13.86 -28.44
CA ALA A 25 -4.37 12.58 -28.53
C ALA A 25 -4.76 12.04 -27.14
N ALA A 26 -3.90 12.22 -26.13
CA ALA A 26 -4.20 11.83 -24.76
C ALA A 26 -5.35 12.64 -24.15
N GLY A 27 -5.42 13.95 -24.44
CA GLY A 27 -6.49 14.83 -23.99
C GLY A 27 -7.86 14.51 -24.58
N ARG A 28 -7.90 13.90 -25.78
CA ARG A 28 -9.15 13.45 -26.43
C ARG A 28 -9.69 12.12 -25.88
N LEU A 29 -8.87 11.37 -25.13
CA LEU A 29 -9.29 10.08 -24.57
C LEU A 29 -9.91 10.26 -23.17
N PRO A 30 -11.02 9.56 -22.87
CA PRO A 30 -11.60 9.54 -21.53
C PRO A 30 -10.58 9.11 -20.47
N THR A 31 -10.62 9.75 -19.30
CA THR A 31 -9.77 9.42 -18.15
C THR A 31 -10.13 8.08 -17.50
N THR A 32 -11.31 7.53 -17.81
CA THR A 32 -11.81 6.24 -17.31
C THR A 32 -11.13 5.03 -17.93
N ILE A 33 -10.39 5.20 -19.04
CA ILE A 33 -9.69 4.10 -19.71
C ILE A 33 -8.38 3.78 -18.97
N PRO A 34 -8.08 2.48 -18.68
CA PRO A 34 -6.82 2.07 -18.08
C PRO A 34 -5.59 2.61 -18.83
N LEU A 35 -4.58 3.06 -18.10
CA LEU A 35 -3.39 3.74 -18.64
C LEU A 35 -2.71 2.93 -19.77
N LYS A 36 -2.58 1.62 -19.55
CA LYS A 36 -2.00 0.68 -20.53
C LYS A 36 -2.79 0.67 -21.84
N GLN A 37 -4.13 0.73 -21.77
CA GLN A 37 -5.00 0.79 -22.95
C GLN A 37 -4.96 2.17 -23.63
N ARG A 38 -4.84 3.27 -22.87
CA ARG A 38 -4.61 4.61 -23.44
C ARG A 38 -3.32 4.65 -24.25
N HIS A 39 -2.22 4.07 -23.73
CA HIS A 39 -0.96 3.99 -24.46
C HIS A 39 -1.09 3.25 -25.78
N VAL A 40 -1.84 2.13 -25.81
CA VAL A 40 -2.09 1.38 -27.05
C VAL A 40 -2.88 2.22 -28.04
N LYS A 41 -4.00 2.82 -27.62
CA LYS A 41 -4.86 3.62 -28.50
C LYS A 41 -4.13 4.80 -29.12
N ILE A 42 -3.31 5.51 -28.35
CA ILE A 42 -2.52 6.64 -28.85
C ILE A 42 -1.42 6.15 -29.81
N ALA A 43 -0.73 5.06 -29.45
CA ALA A 43 0.33 4.49 -30.28
C ALA A 43 -0.18 4.02 -31.65
N ASP A 44 -1.35 3.38 -31.67
CA ASP A 44 -1.96 2.88 -32.90
C ASP A 44 -2.53 4.02 -33.76
N ALA A 45 -3.08 5.08 -33.15
CA ALA A 45 -3.61 6.25 -33.86
C ALA A 45 -2.51 7.11 -34.49
N LEU A 46 -1.36 7.27 -33.82
CA LEU A 46 -0.25 8.10 -34.28
C LEU A 46 0.85 7.30 -34.99
N ASN A 47 0.71 5.97 -35.10
CA ASN A 47 1.71 5.06 -35.65
C ASN A 47 3.11 5.21 -34.99
N VAL A 48 3.13 5.32 -33.66
CA VAL A 48 4.34 5.51 -32.84
C VAL A 48 4.61 4.31 -31.94
N ALA A 49 5.85 4.17 -31.47
CA ALA A 49 6.17 3.18 -30.44
C ALA A 49 5.47 3.50 -29.09
N ARG A 50 4.85 2.49 -28.46
CA ARG A 50 4.19 2.64 -27.13
C ARG A 50 5.11 3.20 -26.05
N LYS A 51 6.41 2.91 -26.13
CA LYS A 51 7.42 3.40 -25.18
C LYS A 51 7.53 4.94 -25.25
N LEU A 52 7.43 5.54 -26.43
CA LEU A 52 7.47 7.00 -26.60
C LEU A 52 6.23 7.67 -26.01
N VAL A 53 5.05 7.08 -26.23
CA VAL A 53 3.81 7.56 -25.60
C VAL A 53 3.92 7.52 -24.08
N ALA A 54 4.42 6.41 -23.52
CA ALA A 54 4.61 6.28 -22.08
C ALA A 54 5.62 7.32 -21.55
N GLN A 55 6.71 7.58 -22.28
CA GLN A 55 7.72 8.57 -21.92
C GLN A 55 7.13 9.99 -21.88
N VAL A 56 6.40 10.40 -22.91
CA VAL A 56 5.78 11.74 -22.99
C VAL A 56 4.75 11.95 -21.89
N LEU A 57 3.86 10.98 -21.66
CA LEU A 57 2.82 11.11 -20.64
C LEU A 57 3.40 11.10 -19.21
N LEU A 58 4.47 10.34 -18.98
CA LEU A 58 5.19 10.35 -17.71
C LEU A 58 5.88 11.70 -17.48
N GLU A 59 6.51 12.27 -18.51
CA GLU A 59 7.18 13.57 -18.42
C GLU A 59 6.17 14.70 -18.19
N GLN A 60 5.02 14.68 -18.87
CA GLN A 60 3.92 15.62 -18.62
C GLN A 60 3.43 15.52 -17.17
N GLN A 61 3.22 14.29 -16.66
CA GLN A 61 2.82 14.10 -15.27
C GLN A 61 3.86 14.63 -14.28
N ARG A 62 5.16 14.46 -14.58
CA ARG A 62 6.26 15.02 -13.79
C ARG A 62 6.29 16.54 -13.85
N GLN A 63 6.04 17.13 -15.02
CA GLN A 63 5.96 18.58 -15.21
C GLN A 63 4.77 19.17 -14.45
N THR A 64 3.58 18.61 -14.57
CA THR A 64 2.40 19.05 -13.80
C THR A 64 2.60 18.85 -12.29
N ALA A 65 3.33 17.81 -11.87
CA ALA A 65 3.71 17.61 -10.48
C ALA A 65 4.79 18.61 -10.00
N ARG A 66 5.62 19.15 -10.91
CA ARG A 66 6.61 20.21 -10.64
C ARG A 66 6.00 21.61 -10.64
N GLU A 67 5.00 21.87 -11.49
CA GLU A 67 4.35 23.19 -11.63
C GLU A 67 3.43 23.54 -10.46
N VAL A 68 2.93 22.54 -9.71
CA VAL A 68 2.24 22.78 -8.45
C VAL A 68 3.25 22.71 -7.31
N THR A 69 4.05 23.76 -7.16
CA THR A 69 4.87 23.98 -5.97
C THR A 69 3.93 24.30 -4.81
N LEU A 70 3.56 23.29 -4.03
CA LEU A 70 2.75 23.49 -2.84
C LEU A 70 3.58 24.28 -1.81
N PRO A 71 2.98 25.28 -1.11
CA PRO A 71 3.65 25.96 -0.02
C PRO A 71 4.22 24.96 1.00
N GLU A 72 5.40 25.24 1.55
CA GLU A 72 6.06 24.33 2.49
C GLU A 72 5.19 24.04 3.72
N GLU A 73 4.49 25.05 4.24
CA GLU A 73 3.52 24.91 5.32
C GLU A 73 2.42 23.87 5.00
N LEU A 74 1.94 23.87 3.76
CA LEU A 74 0.92 22.92 3.32
C LEU A 74 1.50 21.50 3.20
N GLN A 75 2.74 21.37 2.75
CA GLN A 75 3.44 20.08 2.70
C GLN A 75 3.63 19.50 4.10
N GLU A 76 4.04 20.31 5.07
CA GLU A 76 4.18 19.90 6.47
C GLU A 76 2.84 19.53 7.09
N ALA A 77 1.78 20.30 6.84
CA ALA A 77 0.43 19.97 7.29
C ALA A 77 -0.03 18.59 6.77
N ILE A 78 0.18 18.31 5.48
CA ILE A 78 -0.14 17.01 4.87
C ILE A 78 0.67 15.87 5.51
N ARG A 79 1.98 16.09 5.74
CA ARG A 79 2.85 15.11 6.39
C ARG A 79 2.40 14.82 7.82
N ALA A 80 2.09 15.85 8.60
CA ALA A 80 1.61 15.75 9.96
C ALA A 80 0.26 15.01 10.04
N ASP A 81 -0.68 15.33 9.15
CA ASP A 81 -1.98 14.64 9.10
C ASP A 81 -1.83 13.16 8.75
N TYR A 82 -1.00 12.84 7.75
CA TYR A 82 -0.70 11.44 7.42
C TYR A 82 -0.08 10.70 8.61
N GLN A 83 0.87 11.32 9.32
CA GLN A 83 1.47 10.72 10.50
C GLN A 83 0.45 10.50 11.60
N ARG A 84 -0.40 11.50 11.89
CA ARG A 84 -1.47 11.43 12.87
C ARG A 84 -2.41 10.26 12.57
N MET A 85 -2.85 10.09 11.33
CA MET A 85 -3.71 8.97 10.93
C MET A 85 -3.06 7.60 11.16
N VAL A 86 -1.76 7.46 10.87
CA VAL A 86 -1.01 6.22 11.14
C VAL A 86 -0.86 5.96 12.65
N MET A 87 -0.53 7.00 13.42
CA MET A 87 -0.38 6.92 14.88
C MET A 87 -1.72 6.71 15.60
N ALA A 88 -2.84 7.12 15.00
CA ALA A 88 -4.19 6.83 15.48
C ALA A 88 -4.75 5.48 14.99
N ASN A 89 -4.06 4.80 14.05
CA ASN A 89 -4.61 3.66 13.29
C ASN A 89 -5.92 4.00 12.55
N GLU A 90 -6.11 5.26 12.19
CA GLU A 90 -7.27 5.74 11.47
C GLU A 90 -7.23 5.20 10.03
N ARG A 91 -8.28 4.53 9.60
CA ARG A 91 -8.36 3.84 8.31
C ARG A 91 -9.64 4.25 7.58
N PRO A 92 -9.62 5.35 6.81
CA PRO A 92 -10.76 5.77 6.01
C PRO A 92 -11.12 4.70 4.96
N LEU A 93 -12.41 4.60 4.62
CA LEU A 93 -12.93 3.62 3.64
C LEU A 93 -12.26 3.73 2.27
N GLU A 94 -11.93 4.94 1.83
CA GLU A 94 -11.25 5.23 0.57
C GLU A 94 -9.71 5.10 0.64
N GLY A 95 -9.16 4.95 1.84
CA GLY A 95 -7.73 4.91 2.13
C GLY A 95 -7.11 6.28 2.41
N ARG A 96 -6.08 6.33 3.27
CA ARG A 96 -5.45 7.58 3.74
C ARG A 96 -4.99 8.48 2.60
N HIS A 97 -4.33 7.91 1.59
CA HIS A 97 -3.84 8.69 0.46
C HIS A 97 -4.99 9.28 -0.38
N ARG A 98 -6.10 8.57 -0.57
CA ARG A 98 -7.23 9.12 -1.33
C ARG A 98 -7.95 10.21 -0.55
N LEU A 99 -8.11 10.02 0.77
CA LEU A 99 -8.70 11.02 1.65
C LEU A 99 -7.89 12.31 1.63
N LEU A 100 -6.57 12.23 1.87
CA LEU A 100 -5.71 13.41 1.87
C LEU A 100 -5.65 14.07 0.48
N ALA A 101 -5.56 13.28 -0.59
CA ALA A 101 -5.61 13.84 -1.95
C ALA A 101 -6.90 14.65 -2.18
N ARG A 102 -8.06 14.13 -1.74
CA ARG A 102 -9.33 14.87 -1.83
C ARG A 102 -9.34 16.11 -0.94
N GLN A 103 -8.94 15.98 0.33
CA GLN A 103 -8.97 17.05 1.33
C GLN A 103 -8.12 18.26 0.92
N TYR A 104 -6.97 18.01 0.30
CA TYR A 104 -6.03 19.05 -0.13
C TYR A 104 -6.14 19.39 -1.62
N ASN A 105 -7.15 18.87 -2.32
CA ASN A 105 -7.36 19.05 -3.76
C ASN A 105 -6.10 18.72 -4.60
N LEU A 106 -5.44 17.62 -4.27
CA LEU A 106 -4.23 17.13 -4.93
C LEU A 106 -4.51 15.88 -5.75
N THR A 107 -3.69 15.68 -6.78
CA THR A 107 -3.59 14.37 -7.43
C THR A 107 -2.84 13.38 -6.52
N GLN A 108 -3.07 12.08 -6.71
CA GLN A 108 -2.32 11.05 -5.96
C GLN A 108 -0.81 11.16 -6.17
N THR A 109 -0.36 11.56 -7.36
CA THR A 109 1.06 11.73 -7.68
C THR A 109 1.66 12.89 -6.89
N GLN A 110 0.97 14.04 -6.82
CA GLN A 110 1.42 15.17 -6.01
C GLN A 110 1.50 14.79 -4.52
N LEU A 111 0.47 14.11 -4.00
CA LEU A 111 0.49 13.65 -2.62
C LEU A 111 1.68 12.70 -2.34
N GLN A 112 1.97 11.77 -3.25
CA GLN A 112 3.12 10.87 -3.10
C GLN A 112 4.45 11.64 -3.10
N THR A 113 4.58 12.69 -3.91
CA THR A 113 5.75 13.58 -3.90
C THR A 113 5.90 14.27 -2.55
N VAL A 114 4.81 14.79 -1.96
CA VAL A 114 4.81 15.43 -0.63
C VAL A 114 5.17 14.45 0.49
N LEU A 115 4.69 13.21 0.42
CA LEU A 115 4.96 12.18 1.44
C LEU A 115 6.31 11.49 1.26
N ARG A 116 7.00 11.66 0.12
CA ARG A 116 8.26 10.97 -0.15
C ARG A 116 9.37 11.33 0.85
N PRO A 117 9.64 12.60 1.19
CA PRO A 117 10.66 12.94 2.19
C PRO A 117 10.38 12.29 3.56
N LEU A 118 9.12 12.24 3.96
CA LEU A 118 8.70 11.58 5.21
C LEU A 118 9.01 10.08 5.22
N HIS A 119 8.74 9.38 4.11
CA HIS A 119 9.05 7.96 3.99
C HIS A 119 10.55 7.65 3.90
N VAL A 120 11.36 8.62 3.50
CA VAL A 120 12.82 8.51 3.45
C VAL A 120 13.44 8.81 4.82
N SER A 121 12.91 9.81 5.54
CA SER A 121 13.45 10.21 6.84
C SER A 121 13.08 9.24 7.98
N LEU A 122 11.92 8.58 7.89
CA LEU A 122 11.45 7.66 8.91
C LEU A 122 11.85 6.21 8.62
N PRO A 123 12.19 5.43 9.65
CA PRO A 123 12.59 4.04 9.48
C PRO A 123 11.42 3.18 8.97
N SER A 124 11.75 2.31 8.00
CA SER A 124 10.79 1.41 7.38
C SER A 124 10.42 0.25 8.32
N PRO A 125 9.14 -0.16 8.41
CA PRO A 125 8.77 -1.38 9.13
C PRO A 125 9.38 -2.65 8.49
N HIS A 126 9.86 -2.57 7.24
CA HIS A 126 10.47 -3.70 6.56
C HIS A 126 11.88 -4.03 7.05
N SER A 127 12.58 -3.08 7.69
CA SER A 127 13.89 -3.34 8.30
C SER A 127 13.82 -4.03 9.67
N LEU A 128 12.62 -4.22 10.23
CA LEU A 128 12.43 -4.98 11.46
C LEU A 128 12.80 -6.44 11.26
N THR A 129 13.60 -6.99 12.18
CA THR A 129 13.93 -8.42 12.24
C THR A 129 12.69 -9.26 12.56
N ARG A 130 12.78 -10.57 12.37
CA ARG A 130 11.66 -11.48 12.67
C ARG A 130 11.31 -11.46 14.15
N GLU A 131 12.33 -11.40 15.01
CA GLU A 131 12.23 -11.33 16.47
C GLU A 131 11.56 -10.02 16.88
N GLN A 132 11.96 -8.89 16.29
CA GLN A 132 11.33 -7.59 16.56
C GLN A 132 9.86 -7.58 16.15
N ARG A 133 9.54 -8.08 14.95
CA ARG A 133 8.14 -8.20 14.47
C ARG A 133 7.30 -9.07 15.39
N PHE A 134 7.85 -10.19 15.83
CA PHE A 134 7.22 -11.10 16.77
C PHE A 134 6.94 -10.41 18.11
N THR A 135 7.95 -9.79 18.71
CA THR A 135 7.81 -9.10 19.99
C THR A 135 6.82 -7.94 19.92
N ILE A 136 6.81 -7.17 18.82
CA ILE A 136 5.83 -6.10 18.61
C ILE A 136 4.42 -6.68 18.53
N GLU A 137 4.20 -7.71 17.72
CA GLU A 137 2.86 -8.30 17.53
C GLU A 137 2.32 -8.91 18.83
N LYS A 138 3.14 -9.73 19.50
CA LYS A 138 2.85 -10.35 20.80
C LYS A 138 2.54 -9.28 21.85
N GLY A 139 3.44 -8.32 22.02
CA GLY A 139 3.31 -7.30 23.05
C GLY A 139 2.20 -6.29 22.77
N TYR A 140 1.85 -6.04 21.50
CA TYR A 140 0.72 -5.19 21.13
C TYR A 140 -0.61 -5.86 21.46
N LEU A 141 -0.80 -7.12 21.04
CA LEU A 141 -2.05 -7.83 21.25
C LEU A 141 -2.30 -8.11 22.75
N ALA A 142 -1.27 -8.44 23.52
CA ALA A 142 -1.38 -8.63 24.96
C ALA A 142 -1.85 -7.35 25.68
N ARG A 143 -1.22 -6.20 25.41
CA ARG A 143 -1.57 -4.91 26.04
C ARG A 143 -2.91 -4.34 25.57
N ARG A 144 -3.35 -4.68 24.35
CA ARG A 144 -4.68 -4.32 23.87
C ARG A 144 -5.78 -5.15 24.52
N GLY A 145 -5.53 -6.43 24.79
CA GLY A 145 -6.46 -7.29 25.55
C GLY A 145 -6.70 -6.79 26.97
N SER A 146 -5.75 -6.09 27.57
CA SER A 146 -5.88 -5.48 28.91
C SER A 146 -6.42 -4.04 28.90
N GLY A 147 -6.98 -3.56 27.79
CA GLY A 147 -7.55 -2.21 27.69
C GLY A 147 -6.52 -1.07 27.56
N GLY A 148 -5.24 -1.38 27.32
CA GLY A 148 -4.18 -0.37 27.24
C GLY A 148 -4.34 0.61 26.08
N SER A 149 -3.90 1.86 26.28
CA SER A 149 -3.84 2.86 25.21
C SER A 149 -2.90 2.38 24.09
N ARG A 150 -3.34 2.55 22.84
CA ARG A 150 -2.53 2.18 21.67
C ARG A 150 -1.22 2.97 21.63
N LEU A 151 -1.28 4.27 21.90
CA LEU A 151 -0.10 5.12 21.83
C LEU A 151 0.90 4.77 22.93
N GLU A 152 0.43 4.52 24.15
CA GLU A 152 1.28 4.08 25.26
C GLU A 152 1.92 2.72 24.96
N THR A 153 1.15 1.80 24.38
CA THR A 153 1.66 0.49 23.93
C THR A 153 2.76 0.63 22.89
N ILE A 154 2.58 1.51 21.90
CA ILE A 154 3.59 1.79 20.86
C ILE A 154 4.86 2.36 21.49
N ARG A 155 4.71 3.35 22.38
CA ARG A 155 5.85 3.98 23.08
C ARG A 155 6.61 2.98 23.94
N ALA A 156 5.91 2.12 24.67
CA ALA A 156 6.51 1.08 25.49
C ALA A 156 7.31 0.09 24.63
N LEU A 157 6.70 -0.44 23.56
CA LEU A 157 7.35 -1.38 22.64
C LEU A 157 8.55 -0.76 21.92
N ALA A 158 8.41 0.50 21.48
CA ALA A 158 9.50 1.24 20.84
C ALA A 158 10.69 1.38 21.79
N ARG A 159 10.44 1.77 23.05
CA ARG A 159 11.47 1.90 24.08
C ARG A 159 12.13 0.55 24.42
N GLU A 160 11.33 -0.49 24.63
CA GLU A 160 11.79 -1.84 24.96
C GLU A 160 12.72 -2.42 23.89
N LEU A 161 12.44 -2.13 22.62
CA LEU A 161 13.18 -2.68 21.47
C LEU A 161 14.24 -1.74 20.90
N GLY A 162 14.39 -0.53 21.45
CA GLY A 162 15.28 0.50 20.89
C GLY A 162 14.89 0.93 19.47
N LEU A 163 13.58 0.95 19.18
CA LEU A 163 13.02 1.27 17.88
C LEU A 163 12.36 2.65 17.87
N HIS A 164 12.17 3.19 16.66
CA HIS A 164 11.39 4.41 16.48
C HIS A 164 9.88 4.10 16.57
N GLU A 165 9.10 4.93 17.27
CA GLU A 165 7.64 4.75 17.45
C GLU A 165 6.90 4.56 16.12
N TRP A 166 7.24 5.37 15.11
CA TRP A 166 6.74 5.23 13.74
C TRP A 166 6.88 3.81 13.19
N GLN A 167 8.04 3.17 13.37
CA GLN A 167 8.33 1.86 12.81
C GLN A 167 7.39 0.80 13.41
N VAL A 168 7.20 0.87 14.73
CA VAL A 168 6.27 0.04 15.49
C VAL A 168 4.83 0.29 15.05
N ALA A 169 4.42 1.56 14.96
CA ALA A 169 3.08 1.95 14.54
C ALA A 169 2.75 1.48 13.11
N ARG A 170 3.72 1.59 12.18
CA ARG A 170 3.59 1.11 10.80
C ARG A 170 3.51 -0.41 10.73
N TYR A 171 4.28 -1.14 11.53
CA TYR A 171 4.17 -2.60 11.57
C TYR A 171 2.80 -3.05 12.12
N ILE A 172 2.31 -2.41 13.18
CA ILE A 172 0.96 -2.66 13.72
C ILE A 172 -0.11 -2.34 12.66
N ASP A 173 0.06 -1.26 11.89
CA ASP A 173 -0.82 -0.93 10.77
C ASP A 173 -0.79 -2.05 9.71
N MET A 174 0.37 -2.60 9.37
CA MET A 174 0.49 -3.69 8.38
C MET A 174 -0.25 -4.97 8.79
N ILE A 175 -0.16 -5.41 10.04
CA ILE A 175 -0.82 -6.65 10.50
C ILE A 175 -2.34 -6.52 10.65
N HIS A 176 -2.87 -5.28 10.60
CA HIS A 176 -4.30 -4.95 10.60
C HIS A 176 -4.72 -4.34 9.26
N GLU A 177 -4.19 -4.82 8.13
CA GLU A 177 -4.55 -4.31 6.81
C GLU A 177 -6.05 -4.42 6.47
N ASP A 178 -6.51 -3.84 5.36
CA ASP A 178 -7.94 -3.89 5.00
C ASP A 178 -8.36 -5.32 4.63
N PRO A 179 -9.34 -5.95 5.34
CA PRO A 179 -9.83 -7.29 5.01
C PRO A 179 -10.33 -7.46 3.57
N ARG A 180 -10.79 -6.39 2.93
CA ARG A 180 -11.24 -6.41 1.52
C ARG A 180 -10.15 -6.84 0.55
N ARG A 181 -8.87 -6.68 0.92
CA ARG A 181 -7.74 -7.17 0.10
C ARG A 181 -7.73 -8.69 -0.06
N LEU A 182 -8.44 -9.41 0.80
CA LEU A 182 -8.54 -10.87 0.82
C LEU A 182 -9.96 -11.36 0.51
N GLU A 183 -10.83 -10.51 -0.03
CA GLU A 183 -12.24 -10.87 -0.34
C GLU A 183 -12.33 -12.07 -1.30
N ASN A 184 -11.45 -12.12 -2.31
CA ASN A 184 -11.41 -13.17 -3.32
C ASN A 184 -10.67 -14.45 -2.87
N VAL A 185 -10.15 -14.47 -1.63
CA VAL A 185 -9.52 -15.66 -1.08
C VAL A 185 -10.62 -16.59 -0.55
N PRO A 186 -10.67 -17.88 -0.96
CA PRO A 186 -11.66 -18.82 -0.46
C PRO A 186 -11.67 -18.91 1.06
N ASP A 187 -12.85 -19.00 1.66
CA ASP A 187 -12.98 -19.19 3.10
C ASP A 187 -12.52 -20.59 3.52
N CYS A 188 -11.99 -20.67 4.74
CA CYS A 188 -11.75 -21.95 5.42
C CYS A 188 -13.06 -22.49 5.99
N SER A 189 -13.16 -23.80 6.22
CA SER A 189 -14.19 -24.34 7.10
C SER A 189 -14.05 -23.78 8.52
N GLU A 190 -15.11 -23.84 9.32
CA GLU A 190 -15.06 -23.38 10.72
C GLU A 190 -13.99 -24.14 11.54
N GLU A 191 -13.87 -25.44 11.32
CA GLU A 191 -12.84 -26.29 11.95
C GLU A 191 -11.44 -25.82 11.56
N GLN A 192 -11.18 -25.59 10.27
CA GLN A 192 -9.90 -25.08 9.79
C GLN A 192 -9.60 -23.69 10.38
N ALA A 193 -10.60 -22.81 10.44
CA ALA A 193 -10.45 -21.48 11.04
C ALA A 193 -10.09 -21.55 12.53
N GLU A 194 -10.72 -22.44 13.30
CA GLU A 194 -10.39 -22.61 14.72
C GLU A 194 -8.99 -23.22 14.94
N ARG A 195 -8.59 -24.18 14.09
CA ARG A 195 -7.22 -24.72 14.10
C ARG A 195 -6.18 -23.63 13.81
N ILE A 196 -6.43 -22.75 12.84
CA ILE A 196 -5.58 -21.58 12.56
C ILE A 196 -5.48 -20.66 13.78
N ARG A 197 -6.62 -20.32 14.41
CA ARG A 197 -6.64 -19.46 15.61
C ARG A 197 -5.87 -20.09 16.77
N THR A 198 -5.99 -21.40 16.94
CA THR A 198 -5.27 -22.16 17.98
C THR A 198 -3.76 -22.14 17.74
N GLU A 199 -3.30 -22.42 16.52
CA GLU A 199 -1.86 -22.31 16.19
C GLU A 199 -1.33 -20.89 16.35
N TYR A 200 -2.16 -19.88 16.05
CA TYR A 200 -1.79 -18.49 16.25
C TYR A 200 -1.70 -18.09 17.72
N ARG A 201 -2.60 -18.57 18.59
CA ARG A 201 -2.47 -18.40 20.05
C ARG A 201 -1.17 -19.04 20.57
N ARG A 202 -0.87 -20.27 20.15
CA ARG A 202 0.40 -20.94 20.47
C ARG A 202 1.60 -20.12 20.02
N TYR A 203 1.56 -19.56 18.81
CA TYR A 203 2.58 -18.65 18.32
C TYR A 203 2.77 -17.43 19.24
N LEU A 204 1.69 -16.77 19.67
CA LEU A 204 1.77 -15.62 20.58
C LEU A 204 2.30 -16.00 21.97
N GLU A 205 2.07 -17.22 22.42
CA GLU A 205 2.57 -17.73 23.72
C GLU A 205 4.04 -18.14 23.67
N SER A 206 4.56 -18.51 22.49
CA SER A 206 5.95 -18.95 22.30
C SER A 206 7.00 -17.94 22.81
N PRO A 207 8.18 -18.41 23.23
CA PRO A 207 9.28 -17.54 23.64
C PRO A 207 9.98 -16.84 22.47
N ALA A 208 9.86 -17.39 21.25
CA ALA A 208 10.56 -16.92 20.05
C ALA A 208 9.69 -17.10 18.78
N PRO A 209 9.96 -16.36 17.69
CA PRO A 209 9.29 -16.59 16.40
C PRO A 209 9.60 -17.96 15.81
N PRO A 210 8.76 -18.48 14.90
CA PRO A 210 9.08 -19.67 14.12
C PRO A 210 10.28 -19.42 13.19
N GLU A 211 11.01 -20.49 12.85
CA GLU A 211 12.14 -20.44 11.92
C GLU A 211 11.73 -19.99 10.51
N GLY A 212 10.52 -20.39 10.09
CA GLY A 212 9.92 -20.03 8.80
C GLY A 212 8.88 -18.91 8.89
N PRO A 213 8.35 -18.45 7.75
CA PRO A 213 7.25 -17.49 7.73
C PRO A 213 5.98 -18.08 8.36
N LEU A 214 5.27 -17.28 9.17
CA LEU A 214 4.11 -17.71 9.96
C LEU A 214 2.98 -18.34 9.12
N HIS A 215 2.55 -17.66 8.05
CA HIS A 215 1.40 -18.13 7.27
C HIS A 215 1.64 -19.48 6.57
N PRO A 216 2.78 -19.71 5.89
CA PRO A 216 3.18 -21.05 5.43
C PRO A 216 3.21 -22.10 6.55
N ALA A 217 3.84 -21.82 7.68
CA ALA A 217 3.99 -22.78 8.77
C ALA A 217 2.64 -23.24 9.35
N ILE A 218 1.69 -22.31 9.53
CA ILE A 218 0.32 -22.67 9.96
C ILE A 218 -0.44 -23.39 8.82
N GLY A 219 -0.27 -22.93 7.58
CA GLY A 219 -0.94 -23.50 6.41
C GLY A 219 -0.60 -24.98 6.21
N GLU A 220 0.67 -25.34 6.38
CA GLU A 220 1.15 -26.72 6.33
C GLU A 220 0.51 -27.59 7.41
N LYS A 221 0.48 -27.13 8.66
CA LYS A 221 -0.12 -27.87 9.78
C LYS A 221 -1.63 -28.08 9.65
N VAL A 222 -2.34 -27.10 9.09
CA VAL A 222 -3.81 -27.12 8.97
C VAL A 222 -4.26 -27.76 7.65
N GLY A 223 -3.41 -27.76 6.62
CA GLY A 223 -3.74 -28.25 5.28
C GLY A 223 -4.48 -27.20 4.43
N VAL A 224 -4.09 -25.93 4.52
CA VAL A 224 -4.72 -24.80 3.82
C VAL A 224 -3.70 -23.86 3.19
N HIS A 225 -4.12 -23.08 2.20
CA HIS A 225 -3.22 -22.16 1.51
C HIS A 225 -2.84 -20.97 2.43
N PRO A 226 -1.58 -20.44 2.37
CA PRO A 226 -1.13 -19.35 3.25
C PRO A 226 -1.98 -18.07 3.21
N LYS A 227 -2.60 -17.78 2.05
CA LYS A 227 -3.56 -16.66 1.92
C LYS A 227 -4.84 -16.87 2.74
N GLN A 228 -5.30 -18.11 2.89
CA GLN A 228 -6.47 -18.43 3.72
C GLN A 228 -6.13 -18.25 5.20
N VAL A 229 -4.93 -18.67 5.61
CA VAL A 229 -4.39 -18.38 6.94
C VAL A 229 -4.38 -16.87 7.18
N HIS A 230 -3.85 -16.09 6.24
CA HIS A 230 -3.83 -14.64 6.35
C HIS A 230 -5.25 -14.06 6.52
N LYS A 231 -6.23 -14.50 5.72
CA LYS A 231 -7.62 -14.06 5.83
C LYS A 231 -8.19 -14.29 7.23
N VAL A 232 -8.01 -15.51 7.77
CA VAL A 232 -8.47 -15.88 9.11
C VAL A 232 -7.78 -15.05 10.19
N LEU A 233 -6.45 -14.90 10.13
CA LEU A 233 -5.70 -14.15 11.13
C LEU A 233 -6.00 -12.65 11.09
N LEU A 234 -6.23 -12.08 9.91
CA LEU A 234 -6.59 -10.67 9.78
C LEU A 234 -7.92 -10.40 10.49
N THR A 235 -8.95 -11.20 10.21
CA THR A 235 -10.25 -11.13 10.89
C THR A 235 -10.10 -11.32 12.39
N TYR A 236 -9.30 -12.30 12.83
CA TYR A 236 -9.08 -12.56 14.24
C TYR A 236 -8.37 -11.41 14.98
N ARG A 237 -7.34 -10.80 14.37
CA ARG A 237 -6.67 -9.60 14.92
C ARG A 237 -7.63 -8.42 15.03
N HIS A 238 -8.52 -8.24 14.05
CA HIS A 238 -9.56 -7.21 14.12
C HIS A 238 -10.56 -7.46 15.26
N TYR A 239 -10.95 -8.71 15.48
CA TYR A 239 -11.77 -9.10 16.63
C TYR A 239 -11.05 -8.78 17.95
N LEU A 240 -9.79 -9.21 18.11
CA LEU A 240 -9.00 -8.91 19.31
C LEU A 240 -8.82 -7.41 19.56
N ARG A 241 -8.78 -6.60 18.50
CA ARG A 241 -8.72 -5.13 18.60
C ARG A 241 -10.01 -4.53 19.15
N GLY A 242 -11.17 -5.07 18.76
CA GLY A 242 -12.50 -4.57 19.11
C GLY A 242 -13.09 -5.15 20.40
N ALA A 243 -12.60 -6.31 20.84
CA ALA A 243 -13.05 -6.99 22.08
C ALA A 243 -12.54 -6.33 23.39
N GLY A 244 -11.77 -5.24 23.29
CA GLY A 244 -11.32 -4.42 24.43
C GLY A 244 -11.82 -2.98 24.34
N GLY A 245 -13.00 -2.77 23.77
CA GLY A 245 -13.74 -1.50 23.76
C GLY A 245 -14.91 -1.55 24.71
#